data_AF-A0A835TSX2-F1
#
_entry.id   AF-A0A835TSX2-F1
#
_cell.length_a   1.000
_cell.length_b   1.000
_cell.length_c   1.000
_cell.angle_alpha   90.00
_cell.angle_beta   90.00
_cell.angle_gamma   90.00
#
_symmetry.space_group_name_H-M   'P 1'
#
loop_
_entity.id
_entity.type
_entity.pdbx_description
1 polymer ?
#
loop_
_entity_poly.entity_id
_entity_poly.type
_entity_poly.pdbx_seq_one_letter_code
_entity_poly.pdbx_strand_id
1 'polypeptide(L)'
;MTLQGDALCQADVNLKMPRNNQLLHFAFREDKQWKLQQIQDARNHVNQAIYLLMNRDVSYQFRTGLEVLKLMDAVMLQLSRARNRLTTPATLTLPEIASSGLTKMFTPALPPDILVNFYINLNKLCLTVYQLHVMQPSTTKNFKPAGGSVLHNPGAMFEFGSQRYEVSHVHKVECVVPWLNDALVFFTVSLQLCQQLKDKRTATAPDSDMRHSSLLVVSTIILKESGSSLRQTLYPLLKAILPQSQAALSNTR
;
A
#
# COMPACT_ATOMS: atom_id res chain seq x y z
N MET A 1 -15.44 5.17 7.71
CA MET A 1 -14.13 5.63 7.18
C MET A 1 -14.26 5.79 5.68
N THR A 2 -13.70 6.86 5.12
CA THR A 2 -13.78 7.17 3.68
C THR A 2 -12.38 7.30 3.11
N LEU A 3 -11.97 6.30 2.31
CA LEU A 3 -10.67 6.24 1.64
C LEU A 3 -10.85 6.54 0.15
N GLN A 4 -10.19 7.60 -0.34
CA GLN A 4 -10.17 7.99 -1.75
C GLN A 4 -8.73 7.90 -2.27
N GLY A 5 -8.43 6.87 -3.06
CA GLY A 5 -7.06 6.60 -3.51
C GLY A 5 -6.12 6.36 -2.32
N ASP A 6 -5.08 7.17 -2.18
CA ASP A 6 -4.14 7.16 -1.05
C ASP A 6 -4.56 8.08 0.11
N ALA A 7 -5.66 8.83 0.00
CA ALA A 7 -6.10 9.79 0.99
C ALA A 7 -7.26 9.25 1.84
N LEU A 8 -7.06 9.15 3.15
CA LEU A 8 -8.11 8.94 4.13
C LEU A 8 -8.76 10.31 4.43
N CYS A 9 -9.93 10.54 3.85
CA CYS A 9 -10.62 11.83 3.91
C CYS A 9 -11.51 11.96 5.15
N GLN A 10 -12.08 10.85 5.62
CA GLN A 10 -12.96 10.86 6.79
C GLN A 10 -12.70 9.62 7.64
N ALA A 11 -12.57 9.81 8.95
CA ALA A 11 -12.62 8.73 9.93
C ALA A 11 -13.47 9.21 11.10
N ASP A 12 -14.61 8.57 11.30
CA ASP A 12 -15.51 8.76 12.45
C ASP A 12 -15.30 7.57 13.38
N VAL A 13 -14.91 7.84 14.62
CA VAL A 13 -14.56 6.81 15.60
C VAL A 13 -15.37 7.04 16.87
N ASN A 14 -16.08 5.99 17.27
CA ASN A 14 -16.85 5.94 18.51
C ASN A 14 -16.23 4.88 19.42
N LEU A 15 -15.59 5.32 20.50
CA LEU A 15 -14.86 4.49 21.44
C LEU A 15 -15.63 4.35 22.75
N LYS A 16 -16.02 3.13 23.10
CA LYS A 16 -16.65 2.82 24.38
C LYS A 16 -15.59 2.53 25.43
N MET A 17 -15.55 3.33 26.49
CA MET A 17 -14.58 3.18 27.57
C MET A 17 -14.99 2.07 28.55
N PRO A 18 -14.10 1.11 28.87
CA PRO A 18 -14.45 -0.05 29.70
C PRO A 18 -14.85 0.29 31.14
N ARG A 19 -14.25 1.32 31.74
CA ARG A 19 -14.38 1.58 33.20
C ARG A 19 -15.64 2.37 33.59
N ASN A 20 -16.13 3.22 32.70
CA ASN A 20 -17.15 4.22 33.02
C ASN A 20 -18.32 4.24 32.03
N ASN A 21 -18.37 3.27 31.09
CA ASN A 21 -19.37 3.19 30.03
C ASN A 21 -19.51 4.49 29.21
N GLN A 22 -18.51 5.37 29.27
CA GLN A 22 -18.47 6.63 28.56
C GLN A 22 -18.19 6.35 27.08
N LEU A 23 -18.96 7.00 26.20
CA LEU A 23 -18.71 6.97 24.77
C LEU A 23 -17.90 8.22 24.40
N LEU A 24 -16.70 8.01 23.88
CA LEU A 24 -15.90 9.08 23.27
C LEU A 24 -16.12 9.07 21.77
N HIS A 25 -16.36 10.24 21.21
CA HIS A 25 -16.52 10.45 19.79
C HIS A 25 -15.40 11.37 19.29
N PHE A 26 -14.71 10.95 18.23
CA PHE A 26 -13.72 11.76 17.56
C PHE A 26 -13.77 11.48 16.05
N ALA A 27 -13.78 12.56 15.27
CA ALA A 27 -13.87 12.50 13.82
C ALA A 27 -12.73 13.27 13.16
N PHE A 28 -12.36 12.91 11.94
CA PHE A 28 -11.46 13.74 11.13
C PHE A 28 -12.06 15.12 10.89
N ARG A 29 -11.21 16.15 10.92
CA ARG A 29 -11.57 17.49 10.50
C ARG A 29 -11.90 17.50 9.00
N GLU A 30 -12.97 18.18 8.64
CA GLU A 30 -13.47 18.24 7.25
C GLU A 30 -12.48 18.87 6.26
N ASP A 31 -11.58 19.74 6.76
CA ASP A 31 -10.60 20.48 5.95
C ASP A 31 -9.30 19.71 5.68
N LYS A 32 -9.13 18.51 6.24
CA LYS A 32 -7.86 17.77 6.17
C LYS A 32 -8.04 16.34 5.65
N GLN A 33 -6.98 15.85 5.01
CA GLN A 33 -6.88 14.46 4.57
C GLN A 33 -5.58 13.84 5.05
N TRP A 34 -5.63 12.59 5.47
CA TRP A 34 -4.44 11.84 5.89
C TRP A 34 -3.97 10.92 4.76
N LYS A 35 -2.74 11.10 4.26
CA LYS A 35 -2.20 10.26 3.19
C LYS A 35 -1.58 8.99 3.75
N LEU A 36 -1.99 7.84 3.23
CA LEU A 36 -1.43 6.54 3.57
C LEU A 36 -0.19 6.28 2.72
N GLN A 37 0.99 6.44 3.33
CA GLN A 37 2.28 6.30 2.66
C GLN A 37 2.43 4.95 1.92
N GLN A 38 1.89 3.87 2.48
CA GLN A 38 1.92 2.55 1.85
C GLN A 38 1.28 2.52 0.46
N ILE A 39 0.13 3.21 0.30
CA ILE A 39 -0.59 3.27 -0.98
C ILE A 39 0.15 4.19 -1.96
N GLN A 40 0.70 5.31 -1.47
CA GLN A 40 1.51 6.21 -2.29
C GLN A 40 2.76 5.51 -2.82
N ASP A 41 3.50 4.81 -1.96
CA ASP A 41 4.73 4.08 -2.34
C ASP A 41 4.42 2.96 -3.33
N ALA A 42 3.32 2.21 -3.11
CA ALA A 42 2.88 1.19 -4.04
C ALA A 42 2.55 1.79 -5.41
N ARG A 43 1.82 2.91 -5.46
CA ARG A 43 1.53 3.65 -6.71
C ARG A 43 2.82 4.10 -7.41
N ASN A 44 3.80 4.61 -6.68
CA ASN A 44 5.08 5.04 -7.26
C ASN A 44 5.84 3.87 -7.91
N HIS A 45 5.88 2.72 -7.25
CA HIS A 45 6.48 1.51 -7.83
C HIS A 45 5.73 1.02 -9.08
N VAL A 46 4.40 1.06 -9.08
CA VAL A 46 3.60 0.73 -10.28
C VAL A 46 3.92 1.68 -11.43
N ASN A 47 3.97 2.98 -11.18
CA ASN A 47 4.34 3.97 -12.20
C ASN A 47 5.74 3.72 -12.76
N GLN A 48 6.69 3.33 -11.91
CA GLN A 48 8.04 2.97 -12.36
C GLN A 48 8.04 1.70 -13.23
N ALA A 49 7.25 0.69 -12.88
CA ALA A 49 7.09 -0.52 -13.69
C ALA A 49 6.51 -0.19 -15.08
N ILE A 50 5.49 0.67 -15.12
CA ILE A 50 4.88 1.15 -16.36
C ILE A 50 5.91 1.93 -17.19
N TYR A 51 6.64 2.85 -16.58
CA TYR A 51 7.69 3.60 -17.26
C TYR A 51 8.75 2.67 -17.87
N LEU A 52 9.21 1.65 -17.14
CA LEU A 52 10.17 0.68 -17.66
C LEU A 52 9.65 -0.07 -18.89
N LEU A 53 8.33 -0.26 -19.01
CA LEU A 53 7.70 -0.94 -20.14
C LEU A 53 7.40 0.00 -21.31
N MET A 54 7.03 1.25 -21.03
CA MET A 54 6.59 2.22 -22.03
C MET A 54 7.69 3.16 -22.52
N ASN A 55 8.83 3.26 -21.83
CA ASN A 55 9.96 4.09 -22.23
C ASN A 55 10.78 3.47 -23.39
N ARG A 56 10.11 2.76 -24.29
CA ARG A 56 10.65 2.20 -25.53
C ARG A 56 9.64 2.45 -26.65
N ASP A 57 10.16 2.71 -27.84
CA ASP A 57 9.34 2.81 -29.03
C ASP A 57 8.56 1.50 -29.28
N VAL A 58 7.34 1.58 -29.80
CA VAL A 58 6.53 0.40 -30.14
C VAL A 58 7.23 -0.46 -31.21
N SER A 59 8.06 0.17 -32.05
CA SER A 59 8.91 -0.48 -33.05
C SER A 59 10.24 -1.01 -32.51
N TYR A 60 10.54 -0.79 -31.22
CA TYR A 60 11.81 -1.21 -30.62
C TYR A 60 11.94 -2.72 -30.64
N GLN A 61 12.96 -3.23 -31.33
CA GLN A 61 13.30 -4.64 -31.32
C GLN A 61 14.40 -4.90 -30.29
N PHE A 62 14.12 -5.80 -29.36
CA PHE A 62 15.12 -6.28 -28.41
C PHE A 62 16.22 -7.02 -29.16
N ARG A 63 17.48 -6.76 -28.79
CA ARG A 63 18.66 -7.29 -29.50
C ARG A 63 19.09 -8.64 -28.98
N THR A 64 18.83 -8.91 -27.71
CA THR A 64 19.26 -10.16 -27.04
C THR A 64 18.19 -10.67 -26.08
N GLY A 65 18.18 -11.99 -25.86
CA GLY A 65 17.38 -12.58 -24.78
C GLY A 65 17.71 -12.00 -23.41
N LEU A 66 18.99 -11.70 -23.15
CA LEU A 66 19.46 -11.10 -21.90
C LEU A 66 18.85 -9.71 -21.64
N GLU A 67 18.65 -8.92 -22.68
CA GLU A 67 18.01 -7.61 -22.58
C GLU A 67 16.56 -7.73 -22.07
N VAL A 68 15.81 -8.70 -22.59
CA VAL A 68 14.44 -8.97 -22.15
C VAL A 68 14.42 -9.50 -20.71
N LEU A 69 15.35 -10.40 -20.35
CA LEU A 69 15.46 -10.89 -18.98
C LEU A 69 15.72 -9.74 -17.98
N LYS A 70 16.68 -8.87 -18.27
CA LYS A 70 16.98 -7.69 -17.44
C LYS A 70 15.79 -6.74 -17.30
N LEU A 71 15.03 -6.53 -18.39
CA LEU A 71 13.80 -5.74 -18.33
C LEU A 71 12.75 -6.39 -17.43
N MET A 72 12.50 -7.69 -17.60
CA MET A 72 11.53 -8.42 -16.78
C MET A 72 11.93 -8.42 -15.31
N ASP A 73 13.22 -8.59 -14.99
CA ASP A 73 13.73 -8.48 -13.62
C ASP A 73 13.46 -7.09 -13.02
N ALA A 74 13.72 -6.03 -13.79
CA ALA A 74 13.46 -4.66 -13.33
C ALA A 74 11.96 -4.41 -13.07
N VAL A 75 11.07 -4.92 -13.94
CA VAL A 75 9.61 -4.81 -13.78
C VAL A 75 9.14 -5.62 -12.57
N MET A 76 9.56 -6.88 -12.46
CA MET A 76 9.21 -7.76 -11.34
C MET A 76 9.68 -7.18 -10.00
N LEU A 77 10.85 -6.54 -9.96
CA LEU A 77 11.35 -5.86 -8.77
C LEU A 77 10.40 -4.74 -8.33
N GLN A 78 9.93 -3.91 -9.25
CA GLN A 78 8.99 -2.83 -8.93
C GLN A 78 7.62 -3.38 -8.49
N LEU A 79 7.09 -4.38 -9.19
CA LEU A 79 5.81 -5.03 -8.81
C LEU A 79 5.89 -5.70 -7.43
N SER A 80 7.00 -6.37 -7.13
CA SER A 80 7.24 -6.99 -5.82
C SER A 80 7.34 -5.95 -4.71
N ARG A 81 8.03 -4.83 -4.96
CA ARG A 81 8.09 -3.71 -4.02
C ARG A 81 6.72 -3.07 -3.79
N ALA A 82 5.94 -2.86 -4.84
CA ALA A 82 4.57 -2.35 -4.73
C ALA A 82 3.70 -3.26 -3.86
N ARG A 83 3.72 -4.57 -4.13
CA ARG A 83 3.02 -5.58 -3.32
C ARG A 83 3.45 -5.53 -1.87
N ASN A 84 4.76 -5.55 -1.61
CA ASN A 84 5.31 -5.59 -0.26
C ASN A 84 4.92 -4.36 0.57
N ARG A 85 4.79 -3.17 -0.06
CA ARG A 85 4.32 -1.96 0.63
C ARG A 85 2.89 -2.08 1.17
N LEU A 86 2.03 -2.83 0.49
CA LEU A 86 0.65 -3.08 0.90
C LEU A 86 0.53 -4.27 1.88
N THR A 87 1.37 -5.29 1.72
CA THR A 87 1.29 -6.51 2.56
C THR A 87 2.04 -6.41 3.88
N THR A 88 3.02 -5.50 3.98
CA THR A 88 3.90 -5.40 5.16
C THR A 88 3.75 -4.01 5.79
N PRO A 89 2.94 -3.88 6.86
CA PRO A 89 2.83 -2.62 7.60
C PRO A 89 4.17 -2.20 8.22
N ALA A 90 4.36 -0.90 8.41
CA ALA A 90 5.53 -0.38 9.10
C ALA A 90 5.53 -0.74 10.59
N THR A 91 6.68 -1.10 11.13
CA THR A 91 6.90 -1.22 12.57
C THR A 91 7.15 0.16 13.14
N LEU A 92 6.29 0.63 14.05
CA LEU A 92 6.40 1.92 14.69
C LEU A 92 6.54 1.74 16.20
N THR A 93 7.32 2.60 16.84
CA THR A 93 7.36 2.75 18.29
C THR A 93 6.16 3.60 18.77
N LEU A 94 5.76 3.45 20.04
CA LEU A 94 4.68 4.25 20.61
C LEU A 94 4.95 5.78 20.58
N PRO A 95 6.19 6.26 20.83
CA PRO A 95 6.53 7.68 20.63
C PRO A 95 6.37 8.18 19.19
N GLU A 96 6.69 7.37 18.18
CA GLU A 96 6.46 7.73 16.76
C GLU A 96 4.98 7.85 16.44
N ILE A 97 4.14 6.96 17.01
CA ILE A 97 2.68 7.06 16.87
C ILE A 97 2.16 8.33 17.56
N ALA A 98 2.63 8.64 18.76
CA ALA A 98 2.22 9.82 19.52
C ALA A 98 2.64 11.15 18.87
N SER A 99 3.84 11.18 18.26
CA SER A 99 4.34 12.36 17.53
C SER A 99 3.79 12.49 16.11
N SER A 100 3.06 11.49 15.61
CA SER A 100 2.47 11.51 14.28
C SER A 100 1.52 12.70 14.11
N GLY A 101 1.58 13.34 12.92
CA GLY A 101 0.63 14.37 12.53
C GLY A 101 -0.82 13.89 12.48
N LEU A 102 -1.05 12.57 12.47
CA LEU A 102 -2.38 11.95 12.52
C LEU A 102 -3.19 12.38 13.75
N THR A 103 -2.54 12.56 14.91
CA THR A 103 -3.23 12.98 16.14
C THR A 103 -3.92 14.34 15.98
N LYS A 104 -3.37 15.22 15.13
CA LYS A 104 -3.89 16.56 14.82
C LYS A 104 -5.01 16.57 13.77
N MET A 105 -5.38 15.40 13.25
CA MET A 105 -6.47 15.24 12.27
C MET A 105 -7.84 15.21 12.92
N PHE A 106 -7.92 14.93 14.23
CA PHE A 106 -9.19 14.72 14.92
C PHE A 106 -9.79 16.02 15.51
N THR A 107 -11.12 16.08 15.50
CA THR A 107 -11.94 17.06 16.21
C THR A 107 -13.09 16.32 16.93
N PRO A 108 -13.27 16.46 18.25
CA PRO A 108 -12.37 17.16 19.18
C PRO A 108 -10.96 16.53 19.22
N ALA A 109 -9.99 17.28 19.75
CA ALA A 109 -8.63 16.78 19.88
C ALA A 109 -8.59 15.49 20.73
N LEU A 110 -7.73 14.54 20.34
CA LEU A 110 -7.59 13.29 21.07
C LEU A 110 -7.13 13.56 22.51
N PRO A 111 -7.73 12.90 23.52
CA PRO A 111 -7.21 12.91 24.88
C PRO A 111 -5.76 12.40 24.97
N PRO A 112 -4.96 12.86 25.94
CA PRO A 112 -3.55 12.46 26.08
C PRO A 112 -3.37 10.97 26.39
N ASP A 113 -4.41 10.30 26.89
CA ASP A 113 -4.45 8.87 27.16
C ASP A 113 -4.94 8.04 25.96
N ILE A 114 -5.11 8.64 24.78
CA ILE A 114 -5.54 7.95 23.56
C ILE A 114 -4.54 8.16 22.43
N LEU A 115 -4.05 7.07 21.85
CA LEU A 115 -3.33 7.10 20.57
C LEU A 115 -4.14 6.40 19.49
N VAL A 116 -4.05 6.91 18.27
CA VAL A 116 -4.71 6.33 17.10
C VAL A 116 -3.68 6.11 16.00
N ASN A 117 -3.79 4.99 15.30
CA ASN A 117 -3.00 4.69 14.12
C ASN A 117 -3.86 4.07 13.00
N PHE A 118 -3.50 4.38 11.76
CA PHE A 118 -4.07 3.76 10.56
C PHE A 118 -2.96 3.15 9.72
N TYR A 119 -3.18 1.94 9.21
CA TYR A 119 -2.26 1.28 8.28
C TYR A 119 -3.01 0.32 7.36
N ILE A 120 -2.36 -0.07 6.27
CA ILE A 120 -2.84 -1.12 5.37
C ILE A 120 -2.15 -2.44 5.73
N ASN A 121 -2.92 -3.52 5.79
CA ASN A 121 -2.43 -4.88 5.93
C ASN A 121 -3.07 -5.78 4.88
N LEU A 122 -2.31 -6.13 3.84
CA LEU A 122 -2.81 -6.74 2.61
C LEU A 122 -3.91 -5.87 1.97
N ASN A 123 -5.14 -6.37 1.96
CA ASN A 123 -6.32 -5.73 1.38
C ASN A 123 -7.19 -5.05 2.45
N LYS A 124 -6.70 -4.93 3.69
CA LYS A 124 -7.47 -4.36 4.81
C LYS A 124 -6.91 -3.00 5.23
N LEU A 125 -7.81 -2.06 5.46
CA LEU A 125 -7.54 -0.84 6.20
C LEU A 125 -7.75 -1.12 7.69
N CYS A 126 -6.70 -0.98 8.47
CA CYS A 126 -6.69 -1.22 9.90
C CYS A 126 -6.71 0.11 10.66
N LEU A 127 -7.61 0.23 11.63
CA LEU A 127 -7.63 1.26 12.66
C LEU A 127 -7.22 0.60 13.98
N THR A 128 -6.22 1.17 14.64
CA THR A 128 -5.85 0.80 16.00
C THR A 128 -5.99 2.00 16.92
N VAL A 129 -6.64 1.80 18.06
CA VAL A 129 -6.75 2.76 19.15
C VAL A 129 -6.09 2.16 20.40
N TYR A 130 -5.11 2.86 20.95
CA TYR A 130 -4.43 2.50 22.19
C TYR A 130 -4.95 3.37 23.32
N GLN A 131 -5.42 2.75 24.40
CA GLN A 131 -5.74 3.45 25.65
C GLN A 131 -4.54 3.37 26.58
N LEU A 132 -4.08 4.50 27.08
CA LEU A 132 -2.88 4.61 27.90
C LEU A 132 -3.23 4.79 29.37
N HIS A 133 -2.29 4.41 30.22
CA HIS A 133 -2.30 4.71 31.64
C HIS A 133 -1.01 5.42 32.01
N VAL A 134 -1.11 6.59 32.62
CA VAL A 134 0.05 7.32 33.12
C VAL A 134 0.63 6.56 34.31
N MET A 135 1.91 6.23 34.26
CA MET A 135 2.60 5.56 35.35
C MET A 135 2.94 6.55 36.46
N GLN A 136 2.63 6.20 37.70
CA GLN A 136 3.02 7.02 38.85
C GLN A 136 4.54 6.92 39.11
N PRO A 137 5.20 8.00 39.54
CA PRO A 137 6.63 8.00 39.85
C PRO A 137 7.04 6.98 40.93
N SER A 138 6.11 6.63 41.82
CA SER A 138 6.28 5.69 42.94
C SER A 138 6.13 4.21 42.56
N THR A 139 5.90 3.89 41.28
CA THR A 139 5.69 2.51 40.85
C THR A 139 6.95 1.66 41.01
N THR A 140 6.80 0.45 41.57
CA THR A 140 7.87 -0.56 41.66
C THR A 140 8.02 -1.37 40.36
N LYS A 141 7.18 -1.12 39.35
CA LYS A 141 7.30 -1.78 38.05
C LYS A 141 8.60 -1.33 37.37
N ASN A 142 9.43 -2.31 36.97
CA ASN A 142 10.58 -2.05 36.12
C ASN A 142 10.13 -1.46 34.79
N PHE A 143 10.49 -0.20 34.56
CA PHE A 143 10.20 0.49 33.30
C PHE A 143 11.15 -0.01 32.21
N LYS A 144 10.59 -0.63 31.16
CA LYS A 144 11.33 -1.03 29.96
C LYS A 144 10.58 -0.53 28.73
N PRO A 145 11.13 0.45 27.98
CA PRO A 145 10.44 0.98 26.81
C PRO A 145 10.30 -0.09 25.72
N ALA A 146 9.11 -0.17 25.13
CA ALA A 146 8.81 -1.07 24.01
C ALA A 146 9.53 -0.60 22.74
N GLY A 147 10.06 -1.57 21.97
CA GLY A 147 10.62 -1.33 20.64
C GLY A 147 9.55 -1.11 19.56
N GLY A 148 9.95 -1.12 18.29
CA GLY A 148 9.01 -0.97 17.18
C GLY A 148 8.11 -2.21 17.01
N SER A 149 6.83 -1.99 16.75
CA SER A 149 5.87 -3.05 16.41
C SER A 149 4.83 -2.55 15.43
N VAL A 150 4.23 -3.47 14.65
CA VAL A 150 3.03 -3.16 13.86
C VAL A 150 1.81 -2.95 14.76
N LEU A 151 1.72 -3.75 15.82
CA LEU A 151 0.67 -3.69 16.83
C LEU A 151 1.30 -3.86 18.21
N HIS A 152 1.15 -2.85 19.06
CA HIS A 152 1.59 -2.94 20.46
C HIS A 152 0.55 -3.70 21.28
N ASN A 153 1.01 -4.44 22.28
CA ASN A 153 0.15 -5.19 23.20
C ASN A 153 -0.10 -4.40 24.49
N PRO A 154 -1.18 -4.70 25.24
CA PRO A 154 -1.32 -4.24 26.61
C PRO A 154 -0.08 -4.56 27.45
N GLY A 155 0.33 -3.61 28.31
CA GLY A 155 1.55 -3.67 29.10
C GLY A 155 2.79 -3.08 28.42
N ALA A 156 2.73 -2.73 27.13
CA ALA A 156 3.81 -2.00 26.46
C ALA A 156 4.01 -0.63 27.12
N MET A 157 5.25 -0.32 27.50
CA MET A 157 5.60 0.94 28.18
C MET A 157 6.38 1.84 27.25
N PHE A 158 6.22 3.16 27.39
CA PHE A 158 7.02 4.14 26.67
C PHE A 158 7.05 5.48 27.41
N GLU A 159 7.99 6.33 27.03
CA GLU A 159 8.11 7.69 27.54
C GLU A 159 7.79 8.67 26.42
N PHE A 160 6.99 9.69 26.72
CA PHE A 160 6.64 10.74 25.77
C PHE A 160 6.45 12.07 26.51
N GLY A 161 7.22 13.08 26.10
CA GLY A 161 7.36 14.30 26.89
C GLY A 161 8.02 13.99 28.23
N SER A 162 7.45 14.49 29.33
CA SER A 162 7.91 14.26 30.70
C SER A 162 7.17 13.13 31.42
N GLN A 163 6.34 12.36 30.71
CA GLN A 163 5.48 11.33 31.29
C GLN A 163 5.81 9.94 30.75
N ARG A 164 5.65 8.94 31.62
CA ARG A 164 5.72 7.52 31.27
C ARG A 164 4.32 6.93 31.19
N TYR A 165 4.08 6.19 30.13
CA TYR A 165 2.79 5.59 29.83
C TYR A 165 2.92 4.08 29.70
N GLU A 166 1.87 3.38 30.09
CA GLU A 166 1.65 1.95 29.84
C GLU A 166 0.39 1.80 28.97
N VAL A 167 0.46 0.99 27.92
CA VAL A 167 -0.73 0.65 27.12
C VAL A 167 -1.64 -0.22 27.97
N SER A 168 -2.82 0.29 28.32
CA SER A 168 -3.81 -0.45 29.12
C SER A 168 -4.70 -1.34 28.25
N HIS A 169 -5.17 -0.83 27.11
CA HIS A 169 -6.04 -1.54 26.19
C HIS A 169 -5.69 -1.23 24.74
N VAL A 170 -6.00 -2.19 23.86
CA VAL A 170 -5.77 -2.09 22.42
C VAL A 170 -7.06 -2.47 21.72
N HIS A 171 -7.62 -1.53 20.96
CA HIS A 171 -8.80 -1.74 20.14
C HIS A 171 -8.37 -1.73 18.67
N LYS A 172 -8.53 -2.86 17.98
CA LYS A 172 -8.22 -2.97 16.55
C LYS A 172 -9.49 -3.30 15.79
N VAL A 173 -9.77 -2.54 14.75
CA VAL A 173 -10.80 -2.84 13.76
C VAL A 173 -10.21 -2.83 12.37
N GLU A 174 -10.73 -3.67 11.49
CA GLU A 174 -10.25 -3.79 10.12
C GLU A 174 -11.41 -3.92 9.14
N CYS A 175 -11.24 -3.32 7.97
CA CYS A 175 -12.21 -3.34 6.89
C CYS A 175 -11.50 -3.71 5.59
N VAL A 176 -12.10 -4.62 4.81
CA VAL A 176 -11.59 -4.96 3.49
C VAL A 176 -11.84 -3.81 2.53
N VAL A 177 -10.81 -3.44 1.78
CA VAL A 177 -10.85 -2.45 0.71
C VAL A 177 -10.81 -3.21 -0.62
N PRO A 178 -11.94 -3.37 -1.34
CA PRO A 178 -12.02 -4.27 -2.49
C PRO A 178 -10.99 -3.96 -3.58
N TRP A 179 -10.78 -2.70 -3.92
CA TRP A 179 -9.83 -2.33 -4.96
C TRP A 179 -8.35 -2.60 -4.58
N LEU A 180 -8.02 -2.65 -3.27
CA LEU A 180 -6.68 -3.10 -2.83
C LEU A 180 -6.51 -4.60 -3.04
N ASN A 181 -7.58 -5.38 -2.88
CA ASN A 181 -7.57 -6.80 -3.21
C ASN A 181 -7.30 -7.02 -4.70
N ASP A 182 -8.01 -6.29 -5.56
CA ASP A 182 -7.82 -6.35 -7.01
C ASP A 182 -6.38 -5.98 -7.39
N ALA A 183 -5.83 -4.93 -6.80
CA ALA A 183 -4.44 -4.53 -7.02
C ALA A 183 -3.43 -5.64 -6.65
N LEU A 184 -3.63 -6.32 -5.51
CA LEU A 184 -2.77 -7.43 -5.09
C LEU A 184 -2.87 -8.64 -6.03
N VAL A 185 -4.08 -8.93 -6.53
CA VAL A 185 -4.29 -9.96 -7.57
C VAL A 185 -3.54 -9.56 -8.84
N PHE A 186 -3.65 -8.31 -9.30
CA PHE A 186 -2.92 -7.83 -10.47
C PHE A 186 -1.41 -7.91 -10.31
N PHE A 187 -0.87 -7.57 -9.14
CA PHE A 187 0.57 -7.75 -8.87
C PHE A 187 0.98 -9.22 -9.00
N THR A 188 0.18 -10.13 -8.45
CA THR A 188 0.46 -11.57 -8.48
C THR A 188 0.43 -12.13 -9.90
N VAL A 189 -0.61 -11.81 -10.66
CA VAL A 189 -0.75 -12.23 -12.06
C VAL A 189 0.37 -11.65 -12.92
N SER A 190 0.69 -10.36 -12.76
CA SER A 190 1.77 -9.71 -13.52
C SER A 190 3.14 -10.34 -13.22
N LEU A 191 3.42 -10.64 -11.95
CA LEU A 191 4.66 -11.33 -11.55
C LEU A 191 4.75 -12.74 -12.15
N GLN A 192 3.65 -13.51 -12.14
CA GLN A 192 3.60 -14.84 -12.74
C GLN A 192 3.86 -14.78 -14.25
N LEU A 193 3.27 -13.82 -14.96
CA LEU A 193 3.45 -13.66 -16.40
C LEU A 193 4.88 -13.23 -16.76
N CYS A 194 5.47 -12.31 -15.99
CA CYS A 194 6.89 -11.96 -16.17
C CYS A 194 7.80 -13.19 -15.97
N GLN A 195 7.52 -14.03 -14.96
CA GLN A 195 8.28 -15.25 -14.73
C GLN A 195 8.12 -16.27 -15.87
N GLN A 196 6.90 -16.52 -16.34
CA GLN A 196 6.64 -17.40 -17.49
C GLN A 196 7.40 -16.93 -18.75
N LEU A 197 7.46 -15.61 -18.98
CA LEU A 197 8.22 -15.07 -20.11
C LEU A 197 9.73 -15.30 -19.95
N LYS A 198 10.27 -15.18 -18.72
CA LYS A 198 11.67 -15.50 -18.43
C LYS A 198 11.97 -16.98 -18.68
N ASP A 199 11.13 -17.87 -18.16
CA ASP A 199 11.31 -19.32 -18.27
C ASP A 199 11.29 -19.79 -19.73
N LYS A 200 10.36 -19.25 -20.53
CA LYS A 200 10.28 -19.53 -21.97
C LYS A 200 11.53 -19.11 -22.71
N ARG A 201 12.13 -17.96 -22.36
CA ARG A 201 13.37 -17.47 -22.98
C ARG A 201 14.60 -18.26 -22.57
N THR A 202 14.66 -18.75 -21.34
CA THR A 202 15.77 -19.61 -20.90
C THR A 202 15.72 -21.00 -21.55
N ALA A 203 14.53 -21.47 -21.96
CA ALA A 203 14.36 -22.77 -22.60
C ALA A 203 14.61 -22.76 -24.13
N THR A 204 14.39 -21.63 -24.81
CA THR A 204 14.69 -21.47 -26.25
C THR A 204 16.12 -20.93 -26.43
N ALA A 205 16.96 -21.64 -27.19
CA ALA A 205 18.35 -21.26 -27.48
C ALA A 205 18.49 -19.77 -27.93
N PRO A 206 19.64 -19.10 -27.66
CA PRO A 206 19.81 -17.65 -27.77
C PRO A 206 19.62 -17.03 -29.17
N ASP A 207 19.47 -17.84 -30.22
CA ASP A 207 19.42 -17.40 -31.62
C ASP A 207 18.07 -17.62 -32.34
N SER A 208 17.00 -17.98 -31.64
CA SER A 208 15.68 -18.13 -32.28
C SER A 208 14.88 -16.82 -32.31
N ASP A 209 14.90 -16.20 -33.48
CA ASP A 209 14.04 -15.15 -34.04
C ASP A 209 13.14 -14.35 -33.06
N MET A 210 13.64 -13.18 -32.63
CA MET A 210 13.02 -12.30 -31.62
C MET A 210 11.88 -11.41 -32.15
N ARG A 211 11.10 -11.82 -33.16
CA ARG A 211 10.40 -10.83 -33.98
C ARG A 211 9.08 -10.25 -33.46
N HIS A 212 8.24 -10.94 -32.68
CA HIS A 212 6.90 -10.36 -32.42
C HIS A 212 6.24 -10.69 -31.06
N SER A 213 6.72 -11.69 -30.32
CA SER A 213 5.88 -12.30 -29.26
C SER A 213 6.00 -11.63 -27.89
N SER A 214 7.03 -10.82 -27.63
CA SER A 214 7.33 -10.32 -26.28
C SER A 214 6.70 -8.96 -25.98
N LEU A 215 6.59 -8.10 -26.99
CA LEU A 215 5.94 -6.80 -26.87
C LEU A 215 4.41 -6.92 -26.88
N LEU A 216 3.84 -7.82 -27.67
CA LEU A 216 2.40 -8.10 -27.72
C LEU A 216 1.87 -8.73 -26.42
N VAL A 217 2.63 -9.63 -25.80
CA VAL A 217 2.24 -10.23 -24.52
C VAL A 217 2.30 -9.19 -23.39
N VAL A 218 3.34 -8.35 -23.35
CA VAL A 218 3.50 -7.35 -22.28
C VAL A 218 2.59 -6.13 -22.43
N SER A 219 2.26 -5.72 -23.66
CA SER A 219 1.19 -4.75 -23.89
C SER A 219 -0.19 -5.31 -23.53
N THR A 220 -0.43 -6.60 -23.79
CA THR A 220 -1.64 -7.30 -23.31
C THR A 220 -1.68 -7.44 -21.77
N ILE A 221 -0.52 -7.60 -21.09
CA ILE A 221 -0.38 -7.66 -19.62
C ILE A 221 -0.88 -6.37 -18.95
N ILE A 222 -0.68 -5.20 -19.57
CA ILE A 222 -1.17 -3.90 -19.04
C ILE A 222 -2.60 -3.59 -19.51
N LEU A 223 -2.98 -4.02 -20.71
CA LEU A 223 -4.25 -3.62 -21.33
C LEU A 223 -5.48 -4.40 -20.82
N LYS A 224 -5.33 -5.59 -20.24
CA LYS A 224 -6.50 -6.46 -20.09
C LYS A 224 -7.32 -6.28 -18.81
N GLU A 225 -6.77 -5.94 -17.65
CA GLU A 225 -7.62 -5.77 -16.45
C GLU A 225 -7.05 -4.78 -15.44
N SER A 226 -7.62 -3.59 -15.36
CA SER A 226 -7.57 -2.79 -14.14
C SER A 226 -8.93 -2.17 -13.92
N GLY A 227 -9.65 -2.65 -12.90
CA GLY A 227 -10.95 -2.19 -12.44
C GLY A 227 -10.81 -1.24 -11.24
N SER A 228 -11.14 0.03 -11.44
CA SER A 228 -11.40 1.10 -10.45
C SER A 228 -10.28 1.59 -9.50
N SER A 229 -10.32 2.91 -9.25
CA SER A 229 -9.31 3.83 -8.68
C SER A 229 -7.96 3.91 -9.41
N LEU A 230 -7.32 2.80 -9.75
CA LEU A 230 -6.18 2.78 -10.69
C LEU A 230 -6.61 3.15 -12.12
N ARG A 231 -7.89 2.93 -12.47
CA ARG A 231 -8.49 3.39 -13.73
C ARG A 231 -8.34 4.89 -13.94
N GLN A 232 -8.57 5.75 -12.93
CA GLN A 232 -8.50 7.21 -13.16
C GLN A 232 -7.08 7.71 -13.43
N THR A 233 -6.07 7.05 -12.86
CA THR A 233 -4.65 7.33 -13.14
C THR A 233 -4.21 6.71 -14.48
N LEU A 234 -4.78 5.57 -14.87
CA LEU A 234 -4.43 4.83 -16.10
C LEU A 234 -5.31 5.20 -17.32
N TYR A 235 -6.41 5.93 -17.15
CA TYR A 235 -7.36 6.27 -18.21
C TYR A 235 -6.75 7.20 -19.28
N PRO A 236 -5.95 8.23 -18.93
CA PRO A 236 -5.21 9.01 -19.93
C PRO A 236 -4.20 8.15 -20.71
N LEU A 237 -3.61 7.14 -20.05
CA LEU A 237 -2.70 6.15 -20.62
C LEU A 237 -3.42 5.23 -21.63
N LEU A 238 -4.62 4.76 -21.27
CA LEU A 238 -5.50 3.97 -22.13
C LEU A 238 -5.91 4.73 -23.40
N LYS A 239 -6.25 6.01 -23.28
CA LYS A 239 -6.74 6.85 -24.40
C LYS A 239 -5.63 7.22 -25.40
N ALA A 240 -4.37 7.31 -24.95
CA ALA A 240 -3.21 7.59 -25.81
C ALA A 240 -2.78 6.38 -26.67
N ILE A 241 -3.13 5.15 -26.26
CA ILE A 241 -2.67 3.90 -26.90
C ILE A 241 -3.73 3.30 -27.86
N LEU A 242 -5.01 3.65 -27.67
CA LEU A 242 -6.15 3.05 -28.38
C LEU A 242 -6.35 3.40 -29.88
N PRO A 243 -5.84 4.50 -30.47
CA PRO A 243 -6.06 4.74 -31.91
C PRO A 243 -5.40 3.70 -32.81
N GLN A 244 -4.42 2.93 -32.31
CA GLN A 244 -3.64 2.00 -33.14
C GLN A 244 -4.05 0.52 -33.01
N SER A 245 -4.91 0.13 -32.05
CA SER A 245 -5.27 -1.30 -31.88
C SER A 245 -6.54 -1.73 -32.63
N GLN A 246 -7.42 -0.81 -33.02
CA GLN A 246 -8.59 -1.17 -33.84
C GLN A 246 -8.22 -1.52 -35.29
N ALA A 247 -7.11 -1.01 -35.83
CA ALA A 247 -6.64 -1.35 -37.17
C ALA A 247 -6.03 -2.76 -37.29
N ALA A 248 -5.53 -3.33 -36.18
CA ALA A 248 -4.90 -4.65 -36.18
C ALA A 248 -5.90 -5.81 -36.07
N LEU A 249 -7.13 -5.54 -35.60
CA LEU A 249 -8.19 -6.54 -35.43
C LEU A 249 -9.16 -6.60 -36.62
N SER A 250 -9.14 -5.63 -37.53
CA SER A 250 -9.99 -5.63 -38.74
C SER A 250 -9.38 -6.39 -39.92
N ASN A 251 -8.12 -6.83 -39.85
CA ASN A 251 -7.42 -7.52 -40.94
C ASN A 251 -7.25 -9.04 -40.72
N THR A 252 -8.09 -9.65 -39.89
CA THR A 252 -8.14 -11.12 -39.72
C THR A 252 -9.55 -11.70 -39.92
N ARG A 253 -10.25 -11.22 -40.96
CA ARG A 253 -11.34 -11.96 -41.60
C ARG A 253 -11.07 -12.09 -43.09
#